data_AF-X1JMU5-F1
#
_entry.id   AF-X1JMU5-F1
#
_cell.length_a   1.000
_cell.length_b   1.000
_cell.length_c   1.000
_cell.angle_alpha   90.00
_cell.angle_beta   90.00
_cell.angle_gamma   90.00
#
_symmetry.space_group_name_H-M   'P 1'
#
loop_
_entity.id
_entity.type
_entity.pdbx_description
1 polymer ?
#
loop_
_entity_poly.entity_id
_entity_poly.type
_entity_poly.pdbx_seq_one_letter_code
_entity_poly.pdbx_strand_id
1 'polypeptide(L)'
;LASGVVDYVYSTGWPDWIFEQVLAIHDHLYADNDNGRSGLATKVVFNDDFGHMVFDTWTRLHDKGIYIFGGAEYSANSAFKAGQIAMLIQSTSSLAGILKASEFKVGTSFYPRFEGYPVGNSVVGGGSLWVTKGQSEEELRGVWEFLKYTGQKDIAIQWHKGTGYFPVSGAALKTLLDEGWFSADQAFLTAFLQILSGRRDTAASTGVRLGPFVAMREIFVSSLEKSLAGQLSPKDALNEAEEKMNLLLKDYLELYGE
;
A
#
# COMPACT_ATOMS: atom_id res chain seq x y z
N LEU A 1 5.35 23.29 -24.56
CA LEU A 1 4.71 21.96 -24.42
C LEU A 1 3.52 21.90 -25.37
N ALA A 2 3.70 21.39 -26.58
CA ALA A 2 2.64 21.31 -27.60
C ALA A 2 2.17 19.87 -27.89
N SER A 3 2.64 18.87 -27.13
CA SER A 3 2.36 17.45 -27.42
C SER A 3 1.89 16.58 -26.25
N GLY A 4 1.70 17.11 -25.03
CA GLY A 4 1.19 16.28 -23.91
C GLY A 4 2.06 15.06 -23.55
N VAL A 5 3.33 15.06 -23.98
CA VAL A 5 4.31 14.01 -23.66
C VAL A 5 4.90 14.33 -22.29
N VAL A 6 4.76 13.38 -21.36
CA VAL A 6 5.40 13.40 -20.04
C VAL A 6 6.85 12.91 -20.14
N ASP A 7 7.70 13.31 -19.20
CA ASP A 7 9.12 12.90 -19.17
C ASP A 7 9.27 11.41 -18.83
N TYR A 8 8.34 10.86 -18.03
CA TYR A 8 8.33 9.44 -17.66
C TYR A 8 6.91 8.87 -17.61
N VAL A 9 6.78 7.55 -17.77
CA VAL A 9 5.45 6.92 -17.86
C VAL A 9 4.81 6.82 -16.48
N TYR A 10 5.48 6.23 -15.49
CA TYR A 10 4.91 6.09 -14.16
C TYR A 10 5.92 6.10 -13.02
N SER A 11 5.39 6.37 -11.82
CA SER A 11 6.10 6.20 -10.56
C SER A 11 5.15 5.62 -9.50
N THR A 12 5.71 5.21 -8.37
CA THR A 12 4.95 4.68 -7.24
C THR A 12 5.38 5.40 -5.96
N GLY A 13 4.44 5.56 -5.04
CA GLY A 13 4.77 5.81 -3.64
C GLY A 13 4.76 4.51 -2.85
N TRP A 14 5.43 4.46 -1.69
CA TRP A 14 5.49 3.26 -0.83
C TRP A 14 5.86 1.98 -1.58
N PRO A 15 7.03 1.92 -2.25
CA PRO A 15 7.38 0.81 -3.15
C PRO A 15 7.31 -0.58 -2.48
N ASP A 16 7.63 -0.66 -1.20
CA ASP A 16 7.44 -1.81 -0.31
C ASP A 16 5.97 -2.25 -0.21
N TRP A 17 5.08 -1.33 0.16
CA TRP A 17 3.66 -1.63 0.27
C TRP A 17 3.01 -1.88 -1.10
N ILE A 18 3.51 -1.24 -2.15
CA ILE A 18 3.09 -1.47 -3.53
C ILE A 18 3.46 -2.89 -3.97
N PHE A 19 4.61 -3.41 -3.56
CA PHE A 19 4.95 -4.81 -3.80
C PHE A 19 3.99 -5.74 -3.05
N GLU A 20 3.67 -5.43 -1.80
CA GLU A 20 2.62 -6.17 -1.05
C GLU A 20 1.25 -6.13 -1.74
N GLN A 21 0.85 -4.99 -2.30
CA GLN A 21 -0.39 -4.89 -3.07
C GLN A 21 -0.35 -5.81 -4.29
N VAL A 22 0.78 -5.84 -5.01
CA VAL A 22 0.94 -6.74 -6.16
C VAL A 22 0.82 -8.19 -5.70
N LEU A 23 1.44 -8.61 -4.61
CA LEU A 23 1.26 -9.97 -4.10
C LEU A 23 -0.21 -10.26 -3.75
N ALA A 24 -0.84 -9.37 -2.97
CA ALA A 24 -2.21 -9.56 -2.49
C ALA A 24 -3.24 -9.62 -3.62
N ILE A 25 -3.15 -8.72 -4.62
CA ILE A 25 -4.07 -8.76 -5.76
C ILE A 25 -3.86 -10.03 -6.59
N HIS A 26 -2.68 -10.64 -6.61
CA HIS A 26 -2.42 -11.91 -7.30
C HIS A 26 -2.64 -13.16 -6.43
N ASP A 27 -3.29 -13.01 -5.27
CA ASP A 27 -3.53 -14.09 -4.29
C ASP A 27 -2.23 -14.77 -3.83
N HIS A 28 -1.13 -14.01 -3.81
CA HIS A 28 0.20 -14.48 -3.48
C HIS A 28 0.57 -14.09 -2.03
N LEU A 29 1.19 -15.02 -1.30
CA LEU A 29 1.58 -14.78 0.09
C LEU A 29 2.90 -14.01 0.16
N TYR A 30 3.00 -13.12 1.14
CA TYR A 30 4.23 -12.44 1.51
C TYR A 30 5.09 -13.33 2.41
N ALA A 31 4.46 -14.01 3.37
CA ALA A 31 5.11 -14.87 4.36
C ALA A 31 4.30 -16.14 4.63
N ASP A 32 4.95 -17.11 5.26
CA ASP A 32 4.31 -18.35 5.71
C ASP A 32 3.25 -18.10 6.81
N ASN A 33 2.61 -19.18 7.26
CA ASN A 33 1.56 -19.15 8.29
C ASN A 33 0.44 -18.15 7.96
N ASP A 34 -0.04 -18.21 6.71
CA ASP A 34 -1.09 -17.34 6.18
C ASP A 34 -0.76 -15.86 6.34
N ASN A 35 0.44 -15.45 5.94
CA ASN A 35 0.99 -14.11 6.20
C ASN A 35 1.05 -13.73 7.69
N GLY A 36 1.39 -14.70 8.54
CA GLY A 36 1.44 -14.53 10.00
C GLY A 36 0.07 -14.45 10.69
N ARG A 37 -1.00 -14.91 10.02
CA ARG A 37 -2.37 -14.87 10.57
C ARG A 37 -2.80 -16.17 11.24
N SER A 38 -2.29 -17.32 10.80
CA SER A 38 -2.55 -18.61 11.45
C SER A 38 -1.48 -19.00 12.49
N GLY A 39 -0.39 -18.23 12.57
CA GLY A 39 0.68 -18.37 13.55
C GLY A 39 1.75 -17.32 13.31
N LEU A 40 2.77 -17.26 14.18
CA LEU A 40 3.92 -16.39 13.91
C LEU A 40 4.66 -16.89 12.66
N ALA A 41 4.95 -15.99 11.72
CA ALA A 41 5.70 -16.37 10.52
C ALA A 41 7.14 -16.71 10.85
N THR A 42 7.70 -17.68 10.13
CA THR A 42 9.11 -18.10 10.25
C THR A 42 9.96 -17.64 9.07
N LYS A 43 9.32 -17.37 7.93
CA LYS A 43 10.01 -16.89 6.73
C LYS A 43 9.09 -16.11 5.80
N VAL A 44 9.69 -15.24 4.99
CA VAL A 44 9.03 -14.73 3.79
C VAL A 44 8.94 -15.84 2.74
N VAL A 45 7.94 -15.75 1.87
CA VAL A 45 7.72 -16.74 0.79
C VAL A 45 7.56 -16.09 -0.58
N PHE A 46 7.63 -14.76 -0.65
CA PHE A 46 7.51 -14.03 -1.90
C PHE A 46 8.72 -14.18 -2.83
N ASN A 47 9.86 -14.71 -2.36
CA ASN A 47 11.07 -14.88 -3.18
C ASN A 47 10.99 -16.15 -4.04
N ASP A 48 9.92 -16.23 -4.82
CA ASP A 48 9.62 -17.32 -5.75
C ASP A 48 9.61 -16.80 -7.21
N ASP A 49 9.19 -17.64 -8.15
CA ASP A 49 9.14 -17.26 -9.57
C ASP A 49 8.26 -16.02 -9.81
N PHE A 50 7.16 -15.85 -9.06
CA PHE A 50 6.28 -14.70 -9.21
C PHE A 50 6.93 -13.43 -8.65
N GLY A 51 7.47 -13.47 -7.43
CA GLY A 51 8.15 -12.32 -6.86
C GLY A 51 9.37 -11.87 -7.67
N HIS A 52 10.16 -12.82 -8.18
CA HIS A 52 11.26 -12.52 -9.11
C HIS A 52 10.75 -11.84 -10.38
N MET A 53 9.66 -12.32 -10.99
CA MET A 53 9.08 -11.71 -12.19
C MET A 53 8.61 -10.28 -11.94
N VAL A 54 7.96 -10.02 -10.80
CA VAL A 54 7.49 -8.67 -10.43
C VAL A 54 8.69 -7.74 -10.23
N PHE A 55 9.68 -8.17 -9.45
CA PHE A 55 10.85 -7.37 -9.11
C PHE A 55 11.71 -7.09 -10.36
N ASP A 56 11.97 -8.10 -11.19
CA ASP A 56 12.64 -7.94 -12.49
C ASP A 56 11.89 -6.98 -13.40
N THR A 57 10.55 -7.07 -13.44
CA THR A 57 9.74 -6.15 -14.24
C THR A 57 9.95 -4.69 -13.81
N TRP A 58 10.01 -4.42 -12.50
CA TRP A 58 10.25 -3.05 -12.01
C TRP A 58 11.63 -2.54 -12.40
N THR A 59 12.69 -3.34 -12.20
CA THR A 59 14.05 -2.97 -12.61
C THR A 59 14.14 -2.77 -14.12
N ARG A 60 13.60 -3.69 -14.92
CA ARG A 60 13.61 -3.58 -16.38
C ARG A 60 12.83 -2.37 -16.89
N LEU A 61 11.72 -1.99 -16.25
CA LEU A 61 10.98 -0.78 -16.61
C LEU A 61 11.74 0.48 -16.19
N HIS A 62 12.52 0.42 -15.11
CA HIS A 62 13.42 1.49 -14.72
C HIS A 62 14.54 1.71 -15.73
N ASP A 63 15.22 0.63 -16.13
CA ASP A 63 16.31 0.68 -17.12
C ASP A 63 15.85 1.24 -18.48
N LYS A 64 14.56 1.06 -18.80
CA LYS A 64 13.93 1.61 -20.01
C LYS A 64 13.43 3.06 -19.85
N GLY A 65 13.60 3.67 -18.69
CA GLY A 65 13.06 5.01 -18.38
C GLY A 65 11.54 5.07 -18.31
N ILE A 66 10.86 3.94 -18.19
CA ILE A 66 9.39 3.86 -18.08
C ILE A 66 8.95 4.07 -16.63
N TYR A 67 9.63 3.41 -15.71
CA TYR A 67 9.45 3.56 -14.27
C TYR A 67 10.52 4.48 -13.68
N ILE A 68 10.11 5.49 -12.93
CA ILE A 68 11.03 6.25 -12.07
C ILE A 68 10.78 5.95 -10.61
N PHE A 69 11.85 5.70 -9.86
CA PHE A 69 11.79 5.64 -8.42
C PHE A 69 11.60 7.05 -7.87
N GLY A 70 10.39 7.34 -7.41
CA GLY A 70 10.02 8.67 -6.93
C GLY A 70 10.50 8.96 -5.51
N GLY A 71 11.12 8.00 -4.83
CA GLY A 71 11.53 8.06 -3.43
C GLY A 71 10.51 7.45 -2.47
N ALA A 72 10.78 7.59 -1.18
CA ALA A 72 9.94 7.01 -0.12
C ALA A 72 8.54 7.65 -0.07
N GLU A 73 7.57 6.87 0.38
CA GLU A 73 6.22 7.30 0.75
C GLU A 73 5.49 8.14 -0.31
N TYR A 74 5.47 9.46 -0.14
CA TYR A 74 4.71 10.42 -0.96
C TYR A 74 5.58 11.20 -1.95
N SER A 75 6.88 10.89 -2.03
CA SER A 75 7.85 11.69 -2.78
C SER A 75 7.52 11.77 -4.28
N ALA A 76 6.95 10.71 -4.87
CA ALA A 76 6.50 10.67 -6.25
C ALA A 76 5.34 11.64 -6.58
N ASN A 77 4.58 12.10 -5.57
CA ASN A 77 3.36 12.90 -5.80
C ASN A 77 3.67 14.23 -6.47
N SER A 78 4.81 14.84 -6.16
CA SER A 78 5.19 16.14 -6.72
C SER A 78 5.43 16.06 -8.23
N ALA A 79 6.10 15.00 -8.70
CA ALA A 79 6.31 14.76 -10.12
C ALA A 79 4.99 14.56 -10.87
N PHE A 80 4.04 13.82 -10.29
CA PHE A 80 2.71 13.64 -10.90
C PHE A 80 1.95 14.97 -10.99
N LYS A 81 1.86 15.71 -9.88
CA LYS A 81 1.16 17.01 -9.85
C LYS A 81 1.76 18.02 -10.83
N ALA A 82 3.09 17.97 -11.04
CA ALA A 82 3.80 18.81 -12.00
C ALA A 82 3.66 18.34 -13.46
N GLY A 83 2.95 17.24 -13.73
CA GLY A 83 2.78 16.69 -15.08
C GLY A 83 4.04 16.05 -15.66
N GLN A 84 5.00 15.67 -14.82
CA GLN A 84 6.26 15.03 -15.24
C GLN A 84 6.10 13.51 -15.44
N ILE A 85 5.08 12.91 -14.80
CA ILE A 85 4.73 11.50 -14.96
C ILE A 85 3.25 11.32 -15.31
N ALA A 86 2.94 10.39 -16.22
CA ALA A 86 1.56 10.16 -16.68
C ALA A 86 0.71 9.33 -15.71
N MET A 87 1.32 8.40 -14.98
CA MET A 87 0.63 7.54 -14.03
C MET A 87 1.34 7.54 -12.68
N LEU A 88 0.55 7.52 -11.61
CA LEU A 88 1.03 7.43 -10.24
C LEU A 88 0.26 6.33 -9.52
N ILE A 89 0.98 5.32 -9.01
CA ILE A 89 0.41 4.32 -8.10
C ILE A 89 0.68 4.80 -6.67
N GLN A 90 -0.37 5.17 -5.95
CA GLN A 90 -0.25 5.79 -4.64
C GLN A 90 -1.45 5.46 -3.74
N SER A 91 -1.26 5.58 -2.43
CA SER A 91 -2.30 5.56 -1.41
C SER A 91 -3.45 6.51 -1.75
N THR A 92 -4.68 6.06 -1.52
CA THR A 92 -5.89 6.89 -1.66
C THR A 92 -5.88 8.09 -0.73
N SER A 93 -5.05 8.10 0.31
CA SER A 93 -4.81 9.26 1.19
C SER A 93 -4.30 10.50 0.47
N SER A 94 -3.68 10.32 -0.70
CA SER A 94 -3.16 11.42 -1.51
C SER A 94 -4.19 11.96 -2.50
N LEU A 95 -5.32 11.28 -2.70
CA LEU A 95 -6.23 11.53 -3.82
C LEU A 95 -6.79 12.96 -3.81
N ALA A 96 -7.35 13.41 -2.68
CA ALA A 96 -7.92 14.77 -2.60
C ALA A 96 -6.85 15.85 -2.84
N GLY A 97 -5.63 15.63 -2.33
CA GLY A 97 -4.50 16.52 -2.54
C GLY A 97 -4.02 16.55 -3.99
N ILE A 98 -4.01 15.40 -4.67
CA ILE A 98 -3.66 15.29 -6.10
C ILE A 98 -4.71 15.99 -6.96
N LEU A 99 -6.00 15.69 -6.77
CA LEU A 99 -7.10 16.30 -7.52
C LEU A 99 -7.11 17.82 -7.40
N LYS A 100 -6.82 18.35 -6.22
CA LYS A 100 -6.77 19.79 -5.97
C LYS A 100 -5.57 20.48 -6.61
N ALA A 101 -4.43 19.80 -6.69
CA ALA A 101 -3.15 20.43 -7.06
C ALA A 101 -2.75 20.18 -8.53
N SER A 102 -3.31 19.18 -9.19
CA SER A 102 -3.07 18.92 -10.61
C SER A 102 -3.84 19.89 -11.51
N GLU A 103 -3.15 20.53 -12.46
CA GLU A 103 -3.78 21.41 -13.47
C GLU A 103 -4.37 20.65 -14.67
N PHE A 104 -4.33 19.32 -14.63
CA PHE A 104 -4.85 18.42 -15.64
C PHE A 104 -5.93 17.51 -15.04
N LYS A 105 -6.78 16.94 -15.90
CA LYS A 105 -7.81 15.98 -15.47
C LYS A 105 -7.15 14.69 -14.99
N VAL A 106 -7.31 14.38 -13.71
CA VAL A 106 -6.85 13.12 -13.12
C VAL A 106 -7.94 12.07 -13.25
N GLY A 107 -7.56 10.88 -13.75
CA GLY A 107 -8.40 9.68 -13.71
C GLY A 107 -7.92 8.71 -12.64
N THR A 108 -8.79 7.77 -12.24
CA THR A 108 -8.40 6.64 -11.39
C THR A 108 -8.80 5.33 -12.06
N SER A 109 -8.03 4.28 -11.81
CA SER A 109 -8.28 2.94 -12.32
C SER A 109 -7.96 1.92 -11.23
N PHE A 110 -8.43 0.69 -11.40
CA PHE A 110 -7.94 -0.42 -10.62
C PHE A 110 -6.43 -0.61 -10.83
N TYR A 111 -5.81 -1.19 -9.82
CA TYR A 111 -4.42 -1.57 -9.81
C TYR A 111 -4.12 -2.48 -11.01
N PRO A 112 -3.07 -2.20 -11.82
CA PRO A 112 -2.72 -3.05 -12.95
C PRO A 112 -2.28 -4.44 -12.49
N ARG A 113 -2.64 -5.47 -13.24
CA ARG A 113 -2.37 -6.87 -12.90
C ARG A 113 -1.55 -7.57 -13.97
N PHE A 114 -0.76 -8.55 -13.55
CA PHE A 114 -0.16 -9.54 -14.42
C PHE A 114 -1.21 -10.59 -14.78
N GLU A 115 -1.33 -10.88 -16.08
CA GLU A 115 -2.24 -11.90 -16.59
C GLU A 115 -1.74 -13.32 -16.24
N GLY A 116 -2.66 -14.28 -16.19
CA GLY A 116 -2.33 -15.69 -15.95
C GLY A 116 -2.16 -16.09 -14.47
N TYR A 117 -2.36 -15.17 -13.55
CA TYR A 117 -2.27 -15.41 -12.10
C TYR A 117 -3.64 -15.35 -11.40
N PRO A 118 -3.81 -16.03 -10.25
CA PRO A 118 -5.05 -15.99 -9.48
C PRO A 118 -5.49 -14.58 -9.09
N VAL A 119 -6.80 -14.39 -8.94
CA VAL A 119 -7.39 -13.10 -8.53
C VAL A 119 -7.58 -13.06 -7.02
N GLY A 120 -6.80 -12.25 -6.32
CA GLY A 120 -6.97 -11.91 -4.91
C GLY A 120 -7.69 -10.57 -4.69
N ASN A 121 -7.18 -9.74 -3.78
CA ASN A 121 -7.74 -8.43 -3.45
C ASN A 121 -6.67 -7.45 -3.00
N SER A 122 -6.93 -6.15 -3.14
CA SER A 122 -6.09 -5.13 -2.50
C SER A 122 -6.31 -5.12 -1.00
N VAL A 123 -5.22 -4.93 -0.26
CA VAL A 123 -5.24 -4.94 1.21
C VAL A 123 -5.15 -3.52 1.75
N VAL A 124 -5.81 -3.26 2.88
CA VAL A 124 -5.79 -1.94 3.51
C VAL A 124 -4.41 -1.65 4.11
N GLY A 125 -3.90 -0.45 3.85
CA GLY A 125 -2.74 0.12 4.55
C GLY A 125 -3.17 1.24 5.51
N GLY A 126 -2.29 2.21 5.72
CA GLY A 126 -2.55 3.37 6.57
C GLY A 126 -2.18 3.13 8.04
N GLY A 127 -2.86 3.85 8.93
CA GLY A 127 -2.60 3.82 10.37
C GLY A 127 -3.77 3.24 11.16
N SER A 128 -3.47 2.78 12.37
CA SER A 128 -4.46 2.44 13.40
C SER A 128 -4.09 3.12 14.71
N LEU A 129 -5.09 3.39 15.55
CA LEU A 129 -4.90 3.98 16.87
C LEU A 129 -4.85 2.86 17.92
N TRP A 130 -3.74 2.79 18.66
CA TRP A 130 -3.55 1.83 19.75
C TRP A 130 -3.43 2.54 21.09
N VAL A 131 -3.96 1.91 22.14
CA VAL A 131 -3.86 2.40 23.50
C VAL A 131 -2.83 1.54 24.24
N THR A 132 -1.78 2.18 24.74
CA THR A 132 -0.74 1.49 25.51
C THR A 132 -1.22 1.18 26.93
N LYS A 133 -0.68 0.12 27.52
CA LYS A 133 -0.91 -0.20 28.93
C LYS A 133 -0.25 0.82 29.86
N GLY A 134 -0.75 0.91 31.10
CA GLY A 134 -0.13 1.69 32.17
C GLY A 134 -0.74 3.07 32.42
N GLN A 135 -1.81 3.43 31.70
CA GLN A 135 -2.48 4.71 31.88
C GLN A 135 -3.51 4.66 33.01
N SER A 136 -3.74 5.81 33.65
CA SER A 136 -4.76 6.00 34.68
C SER A 136 -6.19 5.89 34.10
N GLU A 137 -7.18 5.65 34.96
CA GLU A 137 -8.59 5.62 34.52
C GLU A 137 -9.03 6.95 33.90
N GLU A 138 -8.54 8.09 34.40
CA GLU A 138 -8.87 9.40 33.86
C GLU A 138 -8.32 9.59 32.45
N GLU A 139 -7.07 9.20 32.21
CA GLU A 139 -6.46 9.22 30.87
C GLU A 139 -7.19 8.28 29.91
N LEU A 140 -7.55 7.07 30.36
CA LEU A 140 -8.31 6.12 29.56
C LEU A 140 -9.70 6.65 29.18
N ARG A 141 -10.36 7.41 30.06
CA ARG A 141 -11.60 8.12 29.72
C ARG A 141 -11.37 9.17 28.64
N GLY A 142 -10.30 9.96 28.73
CA GLY A 142 -9.93 10.94 27.70
C GLY A 142 -9.67 10.28 26.34
N VAL A 143 -8.89 9.19 26.33
CA VAL A 143 -8.63 8.39 25.12
C VAL A 143 -9.94 7.84 24.55
N TRP A 144 -10.85 7.35 25.39
CA TRP A 144 -12.16 6.87 24.94
C TRP A 144 -13.01 7.97 24.30
N GLU A 145 -13.07 9.16 24.89
CA GLU A 145 -13.77 10.31 24.28
C GLU A 145 -13.18 10.68 22.92
N PHE A 146 -11.85 10.65 22.78
CA PHE A 146 -11.19 10.89 21.50
C PHE A 146 -11.51 9.83 20.45
N LEU A 147 -11.44 8.53 20.79
CA LEU A 147 -11.79 7.45 19.87
C LEU A 147 -13.26 7.49 19.45
N LYS A 148 -14.17 7.88 20.36
CA LYS A 148 -15.57 8.13 20.00
C LYS A 148 -15.70 9.28 19.02
N TYR A 149 -14.99 10.38 19.24
CA TYR A 149 -14.98 11.54 18.35
C TYR A 149 -14.54 11.15 16.93
N THR A 150 -13.44 10.41 16.78
CA THR A 150 -12.95 9.98 15.46
C THR A 150 -13.93 9.03 14.76
N GLY A 151 -14.70 8.25 15.51
CA GLY A 151 -15.76 7.38 14.99
C GLY A 151 -17.08 8.08 14.66
N GLN A 152 -17.25 9.36 15.02
CA GLN A 152 -18.48 10.09 14.70
C GLN A 152 -18.69 10.18 13.20
N LYS A 153 -19.95 10.07 12.76
CA LYS A 153 -20.35 10.08 11.35
C LYS A 153 -19.76 11.28 10.60
N ASP A 154 -19.94 12.49 11.12
CA ASP A 154 -19.53 13.72 10.44
C ASP A 154 -17.99 13.86 10.39
N ILE A 155 -17.30 13.37 11.42
CA ILE A 155 -15.83 13.34 11.46
C ILE A 155 -15.26 12.34 10.46
N ALA A 156 -15.85 11.16 10.35
CA ALA A 156 -15.46 10.16 9.34
C ALA A 156 -15.74 10.64 7.91
N ILE A 157 -16.84 11.38 7.68
CA ILE A 157 -17.13 12.03 6.39
C ILE A 157 -16.08 13.11 6.09
N GLN A 158 -15.79 13.98 7.06
CA GLN A 158 -14.79 15.03 6.91
C GLN A 158 -13.42 14.44 6.57
N TRP A 159 -13.01 13.37 7.27
CA TRP A 159 -11.76 12.66 7.01
C TRP A 159 -11.70 12.12 5.58
N HIS A 160 -12.77 11.44 5.12
CA HIS A 160 -12.85 10.93 3.76
C HIS A 160 -12.77 12.04 2.72
N LYS A 161 -13.65 13.06 2.80
CA LYS A 161 -13.70 14.16 1.83
C LYS A 161 -12.39 14.98 1.81
N GLY A 162 -11.71 15.12 2.95
CA GLY A 162 -10.46 15.86 3.06
C GLY A 162 -9.22 15.13 2.57
N THR A 163 -9.24 13.80 2.47
CA THR A 163 -8.05 12.99 2.16
C THR A 163 -8.24 12.06 0.97
N GLY A 164 -9.33 11.29 0.95
CA GLY A 164 -9.55 10.12 0.10
C GLY A 164 -9.43 8.78 0.83
N TYR A 165 -9.05 8.77 2.12
CA TYR A 165 -9.13 7.55 2.94
C TYR A 165 -10.55 7.02 3.04
N PHE A 166 -10.70 5.72 3.24
CA PHE A 166 -12.00 5.10 3.50
C PHE A 166 -12.64 5.67 4.78
N PRO A 167 -13.96 5.97 4.78
CA PRO A 167 -14.65 6.35 6.00
C PRO A 167 -14.67 5.15 6.96
N VAL A 168 -14.29 5.39 8.21
CA VAL A 168 -14.17 4.34 9.25
C VAL A 168 -15.53 3.83 9.76
N SER A 169 -16.65 4.41 9.30
CA SER A 169 -18.00 4.00 9.72
C SER A 169 -18.94 3.76 8.53
N GLY A 170 -19.78 2.73 8.65
CA GLY A 170 -20.82 2.43 7.67
C GLY A 170 -21.86 3.54 7.53
N ALA A 171 -22.17 4.26 8.62
CA ALA A 171 -23.07 5.41 8.59
C ALA A 171 -22.51 6.57 7.75
N ALA A 172 -21.19 6.84 7.83
CA ALA A 172 -20.53 7.81 6.98
C ALA A 172 -20.57 7.38 5.52
N LEU A 173 -20.26 6.11 5.22
CA LEU A 173 -20.34 5.57 3.86
C LEU A 173 -21.75 5.71 3.27
N LYS A 174 -22.79 5.33 4.04
CA LYS A 174 -24.18 5.48 3.59
C LYS A 174 -24.52 6.93 3.27
N THR A 175 -24.12 7.86 4.15
CA THR A 175 -24.38 9.28 3.94
C THR A 175 -23.68 9.80 2.67
N LEU A 176 -22.42 9.41 2.44
CA LEU A 176 -21.69 9.75 1.22
C LEU A 176 -22.38 9.23 -0.05
N LEU A 177 -22.93 8.01 0.00
CA LEU A 177 -23.71 7.44 -1.10
C LEU A 177 -25.02 8.20 -1.34
N ASP A 178 -25.79 8.46 -0.28
CA ASP A 178 -27.08 9.15 -0.36
C ASP A 178 -26.93 10.60 -0.86
N GLU A 179 -25.83 11.27 -0.49
CA GLU A 179 -25.49 12.63 -0.95
C GLU A 179 -24.93 12.67 -2.39
N GLY A 180 -24.75 11.52 -3.04
CA GLY A 180 -24.21 11.45 -4.40
C GLY A 180 -22.71 11.79 -4.50
N TRP A 181 -21.94 11.71 -3.41
CA TRP A 181 -20.53 12.07 -3.38
C TRP A 181 -19.71 11.34 -4.46
N PHE A 182 -19.87 10.02 -4.56
CA PHE A 182 -19.15 9.19 -5.52
C PHE A 182 -19.63 9.34 -6.97
N SER A 183 -20.85 9.84 -7.17
CA SER A 183 -21.38 10.15 -8.50
C SER A 183 -20.88 11.51 -8.99
N ALA A 184 -20.69 12.46 -8.08
CA ALA A 184 -20.13 13.77 -8.39
C ALA A 184 -18.65 13.68 -8.76
N ASP A 185 -17.88 12.81 -8.10
CA ASP A 185 -16.49 12.53 -8.46
C ASP A 185 -16.16 11.03 -8.35
N GLN A 186 -16.13 10.36 -9.50
CA GLN A 186 -15.85 8.93 -9.58
C GLN A 186 -14.40 8.58 -9.20
N ALA A 187 -13.50 9.56 -9.09
CA ALA A 187 -12.13 9.31 -8.63
C ALA A 187 -12.10 8.68 -7.22
N PHE A 188 -13.04 9.05 -6.36
CA PHE A 188 -13.16 8.50 -5.01
C PHE A 188 -13.81 7.11 -4.97
N LEU A 189 -14.45 6.66 -6.05
CA LEU A 189 -15.20 5.40 -6.07
C LEU A 189 -14.32 4.19 -6.39
N THR A 190 -13.31 4.37 -7.24
CA THR A 190 -12.48 3.29 -7.81
C THR A 190 -11.89 2.36 -6.75
N ALA A 191 -11.30 2.90 -5.68
CA ALA A 191 -10.72 2.09 -4.62
C ALA A 191 -11.76 1.27 -3.83
N PHE A 192 -12.98 1.80 -3.65
CA PHE A 192 -14.07 1.04 -3.04
C PHE A 192 -14.46 -0.13 -3.93
N LEU A 193 -14.65 0.11 -5.23
CA LEU A 193 -15.00 -0.96 -6.15
C LEU A 193 -13.92 -2.04 -6.18
N GLN A 194 -12.65 -1.68 -6.12
CA GLN A 194 -11.56 -2.66 -6.07
C GLN A 194 -11.64 -3.55 -4.82
N ILE A 195 -11.73 -2.97 -3.62
CA ILE A 195 -11.80 -3.74 -2.36
C ILE A 195 -13.11 -4.55 -2.23
N LEU A 196 -14.23 -3.99 -2.71
CA LEU A 196 -15.54 -4.62 -2.63
C LEU A 196 -15.72 -5.76 -3.65
N SER A 197 -15.01 -5.73 -4.77
CA SER A 197 -15.10 -6.77 -5.82
C SER A 197 -14.07 -7.88 -5.68
N GLY A 198 -12.98 -7.66 -4.94
CA GLY A 198 -11.94 -8.69 -4.75
C GLY A 198 -12.29 -9.75 -3.71
N ARG A 199 -11.48 -10.82 -3.69
CA ARG A 199 -11.61 -11.93 -2.74
C ARG A 199 -11.40 -11.52 -1.28
N ARG A 200 -11.91 -12.32 -0.36
CA ARG A 200 -11.75 -12.11 1.11
C ARG A 200 -11.55 -13.41 1.88
N ASP A 201 -11.57 -14.52 1.18
CA ASP A 201 -11.50 -15.89 1.68
C ASP A 201 -10.07 -16.46 1.70
N THR A 202 -9.07 -15.64 1.34
CA THR A 202 -7.66 -16.05 1.30
C THR A 202 -6.79 -15.16 2.18
N ALA A 203 -5.73 -15.74 2.72
CA ALA A 203 -4.79 -15.02 3.58
C ALA A 203 -4.10 -13.86 2.86
N ALA A 204 -3.72 -14.04 1.58
CA ALA A 204 -3.16 -12.99 0.73
C ALA A 204 -4.07 -11.74 0.67
N SER A 205 -5.38 -11.96 0.57
CA SER A 205 -6.39 -10.89 0.47
C SER A 205 -6.72 -10.20 1.80
N THR A 206 -6.13 -10.62 2.92
CA THR A 206 -6.41 -10.05 4.26
C THR A 206 -5.26 -9.23 4.84
N GLY A 207 -4.14 -9.17 4.13
CA GLY A 207 -2.96 -8.40 4.52
C GLY A 207 -2.05 -9.13 5.51
N VAL A 208 -0.85 -8.59 5.63
CA VAL A 208 0.28 -9.19 6.33
C VAL A 208 0.31 -8.81 7.80
N ARG A 209 0.61 -9.77 8.69
CA ARG A 209 0.77 -9.55 10.13
C ARG A 209 2.07 -10.18 10.61
N LEU A 210 3.15 -9.40 10.53
CA LEU A 210 4.50 -9.84 10.91
C LEU A 210 5.06 -8.91 11.97
N GLY A 211 5.89 -9.44 12.86
CA GLY A 211 6.89 -8.65 13.58
C GLY A 211 8.26 -8.98 13.00
N PRO A 212 9.22 -8.06 12.86
CA PRO A 212 9.21 -6.60 12.93
C PRO A 212 9.00 -5.96 11.54
N PHE A 213 7.75 -5.88 11.07
CA PHE A 213 7.45 -5.64 9.65
C PHE A 213 7.93 -4.30 9.08
N VAL A 214 8.03 -3.24 9.88
CA VAL A 214 8.56 -1.94 9.43
C VAL A 214 10.02 -2.09 8.96
N ALA A 215 10.86 -2.76 9.75
CA ALA A 215 12.25 -3.00 9.37
C ALA A 215 12.37 -3.93 8.15
N MET A 216 11.44 -4.89 8.01
CA MET A 216 11.38 -5.74 6.81
C MET A 216 11.08 -4.91 5.55
N ARG A 217 10.13 -3.98 5.62
CA ARG A 217 9.83 -3.06 4.51
C ARG A 217 11.04 -2.21 4.12
N GLU A 218 11.78 -1.68 5.10
CA GLU A 218 13.03 -0.94 4.84
C GLU A 218 14.07 -1.79 4.10
N ILE A 219 14.21 -3.07 4.48
CA ILE A 219 15.08 -4.02 3.76
C ILE A 219 14.63 -4.18 2.31
N PHE A 220 13.33 -4.30 2.04
CA PHE A 220 12.80 -4.39 0.67
C PHE A 220 13.10 -3.13 -0.14
N VAL A 221 12.87 -1.94 0.44
CA VAL A 221 13.17 -0.68 -0.27
C VAL A 221 14.67 -0.62 -0.60
N SER A 222 15.53 -0.96 0.36
CA SER A 222 16.98 -0.96 0.13
C SER A 222 17.41 -1.96 -0.95
N SER A 223 16.81 -3.15 -1.01
CA SER A 223 17.13 -4.13 -2.05
C SER A 223 16.69 -3.65 -3.44
N LEU A 224 15.50 -3.03 -3.53
CA LEU A 224 15.03 -2.39 -4.75
C LEU A 224 16.02 -1.30 -5.20
N GLU A 225 16.39 -0.37 -4.31
CA GLU A 225 17.34 0.71 -4.63
C GLU A 225 18.68 0.17 -5.15
N LYS A 226 19.23 -0.88 -4.53
CA LYS A 226 20.46 -1.53 -5.01
C LYS A 226 20.31 -2.10 -6.42
N SER A 227 19.16 -2.71 -6.71
CA SER A 227 18.90 -3.26 -8.05
C SER A 227 18.74 -2.15 -9.09
N LEU A 228 17.98 -1.10 -8.77
CA LEU A 228 17.80 0.06 -9.66
C LEU A 228 19.10 0.82 -9.92
N ALA A 229 20.02 0.84 -8.93
CA ALA A 229 21.35 1.43 -9.09
C ALA A 229 22.36 0.51 -9.80
N GLY A 230 21.96 -0.70 -10.23
CA GLY A 230 22.82 -1.68 -10.88
C GLY A 230 23.89 -2.29 -9.97
N GLN A 231 23.75 -2.16 -8.65
CA GLN A 231 24.70 -2.70 -7.67
C GLN A 231 24.53 -4.21 -7.48
N LEU A 232 23.28 -4.69 -7.59
CA LEU A 232 22.92 -6.10 -7.54
C LEU A 232 21.98 -6.44 -8.70
N SER A 233 22.03 -7.68 -9.18
CA SER A 233 21.00 -8.17 -10.09
C SER A 233 19.64 -8.20 -9.37
N PRO A 234 18.50 -8.10 -10.09
CA PRO A 234 17.16 -8.23 -9.50
C PRO A 234 17.03 -9.48 -8.60
N LYS A 235 17.58 -10.60 -9.07
CA LYS A 235 17.57 -11.87 -8.33
C LYS A 235 18.41 -11.80 -7.06
N ASP A 236 19.64 -11.31 -7.13
CA ASP A 236 20.53 -11.24 -5.97
C ASP A 236 20.03 -10.25 -4.92
N ALA A 237 19.43 -9.14 -5.36
CA ALA A 237 18.81 -8.17 -4.47
C ALA A 237 17.62 -8.78 -3.69
N LEU A 238 16.75 -9.52 -4.37
CA LEU A 238 15.59 -10.16 -3.71
C LEU A 238 16.02 -11.29 -2.77
N ASN A 239 17.05 -12.07 -3.14
CA ASN A 239 17.67 -13.07 -2.26
C ASN A 239 18.26 -12.42 -1.00
N GLU A 240 19.02 -11.33 -1.14
CA GLU A 240 19.58 -10.61 0.01
C GLU A 240 18.47 -10.08 0.94
N ALA A 241 17.36 -9.62 0.36
CA ALA A 241 16.20 -9.17 1.14
C ALA A 241 15.56 -10.33 1.91
N GLU A 242 15.32 -11.47 1.27
CA GLU A 242 14.79 -12.68 1.91
C GLU A 242 15.68 -13.12 3.09
N GLU A 243 16.99 -13.24 2.89
CA GLU A 243 17.92 -13.67 3.94
C GLU A 243 17.84 -12.75 5.18
N LYS A 244 17.86 -11.43 4.97
CA LYS A 244 17.79 -10.45 6.05
C LYS A 244 16.43 -10.43 6.73
N MET A 245 15.34 -10.52 5.97
CA MET A 245 13.99 -10.57 6.52
C MET A 245 13.75 -11.84 7.34
N ASN A 246 14.25 -12.99 6.87
CA ASN A 246 14.15 -14.25 7.59
C ASN A 246 14.97 -14.23 8.89
N LEU A 247 16.12 -13.53 8.90
CA LEU A 247 16.86 -13.29 10.13
C LEU A 247 16.05 -12.45 11.13
N LEU A 248 15.39 -11.37 10.68
CA LEU A 248 14.52 -10.58 11.55
C LEU A 248 13.34 -11.38 12.12
N LEU A 249 12.74 -12.26 11.31
CA LEU A 249 11.67 -13.15 11.77
C LEU A 249 12.19 -14.14 12.80
N LYS A 250 13.39 -14.70 12.59
CA LYS A 250 14.05 -15.58 13.55
C LYS A 250 14.29 -14.87 14.89
N ASP A 251 14.89 -13.68 14.87
CA ASP A 251 15.17 -12.91 16.08
C ASP A 251 13.87 -12.55 16.81
N TYR A 252 12.81 -12.22 16.07
CA TYR A 252 11.49 -11.96 16.64
C TYR A 252 10.90 -13.20 17.31
N LEU A 253 11.01 -14.38 16.69
CA LEU A 253 10.55 -15.64 17.28
C LEU A 253 11.34 -16.02 18.55
N GLU A 254 12.64 -15.75 18.60
CA GLU A 254 13.44 -15.98 19.80
C GLU A 254 12.99 -15.11 20.99
N LEU A 255 12.45 -13.91 20.70
CA LEU A 255 11.98 -12.98 21.73
C LEU A 255 10.50 -13.16 22.11
N TYR A 256 9.66 -13.59 21.16
CA TYR A 256 8.19 -13.53 21.29
C TYR A 256 7.46 -14.82 20.90
N GLY A 257 8.19 -15.89 20.56
CA GLY A 257 7.65 -17.14 20.04
C GLY A 257 7.09 -18.14 21.06
N GLU A 258 6.80 -17.71 22.29
CA GLU A 258 6.18 -18.55 23.33
C GLU A 258 4.70 -18.83 23.05
#